data_AF-A0A7V5HIB4-F1
#
_entry.id   AF-A0A7V5HIB4-F1
#
_cell.length_a   1.000
_cell.length_b   1.000
_cell.length_c   1.000
_cell.angle_alpha   90.00
_cell.angle_beta   90.00
_cell.angle_gamma   90.00
#
_symmetry.space_group_name_H-M   'P 1'
#
loop_
_entity.id
_entity.type
_entity.pdbx_description
1 polymer ?
#
loop_
_entity_poly.entity_id
_entity_poly.type
_entity_poly.pdbx_seq_one_letter_code
_entity_poly.pdbx_strand_id
1 'polypeptide(L)'
;MSEFHWKTSITKVEPNKIMVRGYPIDRLMGQISFGQAVYLLWKGDLPSPKVGRLIEAILVSSIDHGPTPPSVLAARTVASTGAELNAAVAAGILAISRYHGGAIEEGMRQLTTIVKRSSEQGVE
;
A
#
# COMPACT_ATOMS: atom_id res chain seq x y z
N MET A 1 9.28 14.58 -31.91
CA MET A 1 9.38 13.44 -30.95
C MET A 1 8.04 13.31 -30.27
N SER A 2 7.38 12.19 -30.53
CA SER A 2 5.95 11.94 -30.31
C SER A 2 5.57 11.79 -28.83
N GLU A 3 4.65 12.65 -28.42
CA GLU A 3 3.54 12.58 -27.44
C GLU A 3 3.27 11.32 -26.57
N PHE A 4 4.27 10.59 -26.08
CA PHE A 4 4.07 9.66 -24.96
C PHE A 4 4.02 10.43 -23.63
N HIS A 5 2.84 10.88 -23.25
CA HIS A 5 2.62 11.59 -21.99
C HIS A 5 2.00 10.64 -20.96
N TRP A 6 2.83 9.97 -20.18
CA TRP A 6 2.37 9.22 -19.01
C TRP A 6 1.78 10.21 -17.99
N LYS A 7 0.46 10.25 -17.88
CA LYS A 7 -0.23 11.13 -16.91
C LYS A 7 -0.15 10.52 -15.52
N THR A 8 0.16 11.34 -14.53
CA THR A 8 0.09 10.98 -13.11
C THR A 8 -0.36 12.18 -12.28
N SER A 9 -1.05 11.89 -11.17
CA SER A 9 -1.41 12.87 -10.14
C SER A 9 -0.71 12.59 -8.81
N ILE A 10 0.28 11.70 -8.78
CA ILE A 10 0.98 11.27 -7.57
C ILE A 10 2.18 12.17 -7.28
N THR A 11 3.13 12.26 -8.21
CA THR A 11 4.39 12.98 -8.03
C THR A 11 4.64 13.91 -9.20
N LYS A 12 5.07 15.15 -8.91
CA LYS A 12 5.58 16.09 -9.90
C LYS A 12 7.02 16.43 -9.54
N VAL A 13 7.92 16.29 -10.50
CA VAL A 13 9.35 16.63 -10.36
C VAL A 13 9.64 17.82 -11.26
N GLU A 14 10.17 18.88 -10.65
CA GLU A 14 10.67 20.10 -11.29
C GLU A 14 12.09 20.37 -10.76
N PRO A 15 12.92 21.18 -11.45
CA PRO A 15 14.23 21.55 -10.93
C PRO A 15 14.14 22.08 -9.49
N ASN A 16 14.86 21.43 -8.56
CA ASN A 16 14.89 21.74 -7.13
C ASN A 16 13.53 21.65 -6.39
N LYS A 17 12.54 20.96 -6.97
CA LYS A 17 11.20 20.85 -6.37
C LYS A 17 10.58 19.48 -6.67
N ILE A 18 10.39 18.69 -5.62
CA ILE A 18 9.71 17.41 -5.69
C ILE A 18 8.40 17.53 -4.91
N MET A 19 7.28 17.35 -5.60
CA MET A 19 5.94 17.44 -5.03
C MET A 19 5.31 16.06 -4.99
N VAL A 20 4.79 15.66 -3.83
CA VAL A 20 3.98 14.44 -3.65
C VAL A 20 2.57 14.88 -3.30
N ARG A 21 1.60 14.57 -4.17
CA ARG A 21 0.18 14.95 -4.02
C ARG A 21 -0.01 16.45 -3.70
N GLY A 22 0.81 17.31 -4.30
CA GLY A 22 0.74 18.76 -4.07
C GLY A 22 1.50 19.27 -2.85
N TYR A 23 2.14 18.39 -2.06
CA TYR A 23 2.99 18.76 -0.93
C TYR A 23 4.48 18.69 -1.31
N PRO A 24 5.29 19.72 -0.98
CA PRO A 24 6.75 19.62 -1.15
C PRO A 24 7.33 18.51 -0.26
N ILE A 25 8.13 17.61 -0.83
CA ILE A 25 8.63 16.43 -0.09
C ILE A 25 9.48 16.80 1.13
N ASP A 26 10.24 17.89 1.03
CA ASP A 26 11.06 18.46 2.11
C ASP A 26 10.22 18.97 3.28
N ARG A 27 8.97 19.36 3.04
CA ARG A 27 8.01 19.72 4.09
C ARG A 27 7.35 18.51 4.75
N LEU A 28 7.46 17.33 4.14
CA LEU A 28 6.96 16.08 4.71
C LEU A 28 8.04 15.36 5.54
N MET A 29 9.31 15.48 5.15
CA MET A 29 10.44 14.84 5.85
C MET A 29 10.48 15.21 7.33
N GLY A 30 10.40 14.21 8.21
CA GLY A 30 10.40 14.39 9.67
C GLY A 30 9.11 14.97 10.25
N GLN A 31 8.11 15.31 9.43
CA GLN A 31 6.83 15.86 9.89
C GLN A 31 5.70 14.82 9.92
N ILE A 32 5.76 13.83 9.03
CA ILE A 32 4.78 12.74 8.97
C ILE A 32 5.47 11.38 9.09
N SER A 33 4.74 10.39 9.61
CA SER A 33 5.20 9.01 9.67
C SER A 33 5.15 8.34 8.29
N PHE A 34 5.82 7.18 8.18
CA PHE A 34 5.79 6.40 6.95
C PHE A 34 4.36 5.97 6.56
N GLY A 35 3.54 5.52 7.51
CA GLY A 35 2.15 5.16 7.23
C GLY A 35 1.29 6.35 6.82
N GLN A 36 1.52 7.53 7.39
CA GLN A 36 0.86 8.76 6.91
C GLN A 36 1.26 9.12 5.48
N ALA A 37 2.53 8.92 5.11
CA ALA A 37 3.01 9.14 3.74
C ALA A 37 2.40 8.13 2.75
N VAL A 38 2.29 6.84 3.14
CA VAL A 38 1.58 5.82 2.35
C VAL A 38 0.11 6.20 2.14
N TYR A 39 -0.57 6.64 3.20
CA TYR A 39 -1.95 7.13 3.09
C TYR A 39 -2.06 8.31 2.12
N LEU A 40 -1.18 9.30 2.23
CA LEU A 40 -1.14 10.45 1.32
C LEU A 40 -1.02 9.99 -0.13
N LEU A 41 -0.08 9.09 -0.43
CA LEU A 41 0.13 8.56 -1.79
C LEU A 41 -1.14 7.88 -2.35
N TRP A 42 -1.83 7.07 -1.54
CA TRP A 42 -3.04 6.36 -1.95
C TRP A 42 -4.28 7.24 -2.05
N LYS A 43 -4.49 8.13 -1.07
CA LYS A 43 -5.75 8.87 -0.91
C LYS A 43 -5.72 10.29 -1.48
N GLY A 44 -4.54 10.87 -1.64
CA GLY A 44 -4.36 12.22 -2.19
C GLY A 44 -4.24 13.33 -1.15
N ASP A 45 -4.70 13.10 0.07
CA ASP A 45 -4.66 14.07 1.18
C ASP A 45 -4.05 13.46 2.44
N LEU A 46 -3.56 14.32 3.34
CA LEU A 46 -3.03 13.87 4.63
C LEU A 46 -4.14 13.28 5.51
N PRO A 47 -3.86 12.19 6.25
CA PRO A 47 -4.86 11.58 7.12
C PRO A 47 -5.11 12.46 8.36
N SER A 48 -6.32 12.36 8.91
CA SER A 48 -6.57 12.85 10.27
C SER A 48 -5.72 12.06 11.29
N PRO A 49 -5.47 12.59 12.50
CA PRO A 49 -4.67 11.88 13.52
C PRO A 49 -5.20 10.48 13.86
N LYS A 50 -6.53 10.29 13.86
CA LYS A 50 -7.15 8.98 14.10
C LYS A 50 -6.87 8.01 12.96
N VAL A 51 -7.02 8.46 11.72
CA VAL A 51 -6.76 7.65 10.53
C VAL A 51 -5.28 7.33 10.39
N GLY A 52 -4.39 8.28 10.69
CA GLY A 52 -2.94 8.06 10.68
C GLY A 52 -2.55 6.93 11.63
N ARG A 53 -3.04 6.96 12.88
CA ARG A 53 -2.81 5.87 13.85
C ARG A 53 -3.36 4.52 13.38
N LEU A 54 -4.52 4.51 12.73
CA LEU A 54 -5.11 3.28 12.19
C LEU A 54 -4.24 2.68 11.08
N ILE A 55 -3.71 3.51 10.16
CA ILE A 55 -2.83 3.03 9.10
C ILE A 55 -1.54 2.46 9.67
N GLU A 56 -0.92 3.10 10.67
CA GLU A 56 0.25 2.54 11.35
C GLU A 56 -0.05 1.18 11.97
N ALA A 57 -1.19 1.04 12.67
CA ALA A 57 -1.60 -0.24 13.25
C ALA A 57 -1.80 -1.33 12.17
N ILE A 58 -2.41 -0.98 11.03
CA ILE A 58 -2.59 -1.91 9.91
C ILE A 58 -1.24 -2.37 9.36
N LEU A 59 -0.31 -1.43 9.08
CA LEU A 59 1.01 -1.76 8.54
C LEU A 59 1.80 -2.65 9.50
N VAL A 60 1.81 -2.31 10.80
CA VAL A 60 2.51 -3.12 11.81
C VAL A 60 1.88 -4.50 11.96
N SER A 61 0.55 -4.61 11.92
CA SER A 61 -0.15 -5.91 12.01
C SER A 61 0.15 -6.85 10.85
N SER A 62 0.60 -6.31 9.71
CA SER A 62 0.87 -7.06 8.48
C SER A 62 2.36 -7.26 8.20
N ILE A 63 3.24 -6.95 9.16
CA ILE A 63 4.70 -6.89 8.93
C ILE A 63 5.33 -8.26 8.65
N ASP A 64 4.80 -9.32 9.26
CA ASP A 64 5.25 -10.70 9.02
C ASP A 64 4.20 -11.73 9.48
N HIS A 65 4.25 -12.93 8.91
CA HIS A 65 3.44 -14.09 9.31
C HIS A 65 4.28 -15.38 9.41
N GLY A 66 5.58 -15.23 9.67
CA GLY A 66 6.52 -16.33 9.87
C GLY A 66 7.05 -16.95 8.58
N PRO A 67 7.80 -18.07 8.67
CA PRO A 67 8.63 -18.55 7.57
C PRO A 67 7.94 -19.51 6.58
N THR A 68 6.72 -19.95 6.89
CA THR A 68 5.97 -20.96 6.13
C THR A 68 4.98 -20.43 5.07
N PRO A 69 4.52 -19.16 5.07
CA PRO A 69 3.64 -18.68 4.02
C PRO A 69 4.28 -18.77 2.63
N PRO A 70 3.48 -19.00 1.56
CA PRO A 70 3.98 -19.13 0.19
C PRO A 70 4.91 -18.00 -0.26
N SER A 71 4.62 -16.74 0.12
CA SER A 71 5.48 -15.59 -0.20
C SER A 71 6.87 -15.69 0.42
N VAL A 72 6.97 -16.14 1.67
CA VAL A 72 8.26 -16.28 2.34
C VAL A 72 9.03 -17.47 1.80
N LEU A 73 8.36 -18.59 1.52
CA LEU A 73 8.99 -19.76 0.89
C LEU A 73 9.50 -19.46 -0.53
N ALA A 74 8.75 -18.71 -1.33
CA ALA A 74 9.16 -18.28 -2.66
C ALA A 74 10.40 -17.37 -2.60
N ALA A 75 10.36 -16.34 -1.75
CA ALA A 75 11.49 -15.43 -1.56
C ALA A 75 12.76 -16.17 -1.11
N ARG A 76 12.64 -17.07 -0.13
CA ARG A 76 13.78 -17.85 0.39
C ARG A 76 14.33 -18.84 -0.63
N THR A 77 13.46 -19.50 -1.41
CA THR A 77 13.89 -20.40 -2.49
C THR A 77 14.72 -19.63 -3.52
N VAL A 78 14.25 -18.46 -3.97
CA VAL A 78 15.00 -17.63 -4.92
C VAL A 78 16.31 -17.12 -4.31
N ALA A 79 16.29 -16.63 -3.07
CA ALA A 79 17.51 -16.22 -2.38
C ALA A 79 18.56 -17.35 -2.28
N SER A 80 18.12 -18.60 -2.05
CA SER A 80 19.02 -19.76 -1.95
C SER A 80 19.77 -20.10 -3.24
N THR A 81 19.34 -19.55 -4.38
CA THR A 81 20.05 -19.68 -5.66
C THR A 81 21.22 -18.72 -5.81
N GLY A 82 21.41 -17.79 -4.85
CA GLY A 82 22.37 -16.69 -4.93
C GLY A 82 21.83 -15.44 -5.62
N ALA A 83 20.51 -15.34 -5.80
CA ALA A 83 19.88 -14.15 -6.38
C ALA A 83 19.96 -12.93 -5.46
N GLU A 84 20.03 -11.74 -6.07
CA GLU A 84 20.04 -10.45 -5.37
C GLU A 84 18.78 -10.25 -4.51
N LEU A 85 18.90 -9.45 -3.44
CA LEU A 85 17.83 -9.22 -2.46
C LEU A 85 16.52 -8.75 -3.12
N ASN A 86 16.60 -7.82 -4.08
CA ASN A 86 15.42 -7.31 -4.77
C ASN A 86 14.71 -8.39 -5.61
N ALA A 87 15.46 -9.35 -6.18
CA ALA A 87 14.88 -10.47 -6.93
C ALA A 87 14.17 -11.45 -5.99
N ALA A 88 14.77 -11.76 -4.84
CA ALA A 88 14.14 -12.59 -3.80
C ALA A 88 12.86 -11.95 -3.25
N VAL A 89 12.89 -10.65 -2.93
CA VAL A 89 11.70 -9.90 -2.48
C VAL A 89 10.62 -9.89 -3.55
N ALA A 90 10.98 -9.64 -4.82
CA ALA A 90 10.03 -9.67 -5.93
C ALA A 90 9.34 -11.03 -6.06
N ALA A 91 10.08 -12.14 -5.91
CA ALA A 91 9.49 -13.48 -5.93
C ALA A 91 8.45 -13.69 -4.81
N GLY A 92 8.72 -13.18 -3.61
CA GLY A 92 7.75 -13.21 -2.51
C GLY A 92 6.51 -12.37 -2.78
N ILE A 93 6.67 -11.17 -3.36
CA ILE A 93 5.56 -10.28 -3.74
C ILE A 93 4.68 -10.95 -4.81
N LEU A 94 5.28 -11.62 -5.81
CA LEU A 94 4.55 -12.31 -6.87
C LEU A 94 3.71 -13.49 -6.36
N ALA A 95 4.02 -14.03 -5.18
CA ALA A 95 3.19 -15.05 -4.54
C ALA A 95 1.92 -14.48 -3.89
N ILE A 96 1.86 -13.16 -3.65
CA ILE A 96 0.65 -12.49 -3.15
C ILE A 96 -0.41 -12.52 -4.25
N SER A 97 -1.51 -13.22 -3.97
CA SER A 97 -2.54 -13.54 -4.95
C SER A 97 -3.90 -13.72 -4.27
N ARG A 98 -4.91 -14.16 -5.03
CA ARG A 98 -6.28 -14.36 -4.53
C ARG A 98 -6.34 -15.17 -3.23
N TYR A 99 -5.55 -16.24 -3.13
CA TYR A 99 -5.58 -17.15 -1.97
C TYR A 99 -4.48 -16.87 -0.93
N HIS A 100 -3.57 -15.94 -1.22
CA HIS A 100 -2.48 -15.56 -0.33
C HIS A 100 -2.40 -14.03 -0.26
N GLY A 101 -3.19 -13.44 0.64
CA GLY A 101 -3.34 -11.98 0.82
C GLY A 101 -4.66 -11.39 0.28
N GLY A 102 -5.32 -12.05 -0.68
CA GLY A 102 -6.56 -11.56 -1.29
C GLY A 102 -7.78 -11.44 -0.36
N ALA A 103 -7.75 -12.08 0.82
CA ALA A 103 -8.86 -12.04 1.78
C ALA A 103 -9.18 -10.63 2.31
N ILE A 104 -8.20 -9.72 2.33
CA ILE A 104 -8.40 -8.33 2.79
C ILE A 104 -9.36 -7.59 1.86
N GLU A 105 -9.13 -7.67 0.54
CA GLU A 105 -9.98 -7.02 -0.45
C GLU A 105 -11.39 -7.62 -0.44
N GLU A 106 -11.48 -8.95 -0.38
CA GLU A 106 -12.75 -9.66 -0.34
C GLU A 106 -13.56 -9.33 0.93
N GLY A 107 -12.91 -9.30 2.09
CA GLY A 107 -13.52 -8.89 3.35
C GLY A 107 -14.08 -7.47 3.27
N MET A 108 -13.33 -6.53 2.67
CA MET A 108 -13.79 -5.15 2.48
C MET A 108 -15.02 -5.08 1.54
N ARG A 109 -15.03 -5.86 0.45
CA ARG A 109 -16.18 -5.93 -0.48
C ARG A 109 -17.43 -6.46 0.21
N GLN A 110 -17.30 -7.50 1.03
CA GLN A 110 -18.42 -8.07 1.78
C GLN A 110 -18.98 -7.09 2.80
N LEU A 111 -18.12 -6.48 3.62
CA LEU A 111 -18.54 -5.49 4.61
C LEU A 111 -19.25 -4.29 3.95
N THR A 112 -18.69 -3.79 2.85
CA THR A 112 -19.31 -2.67 2.09
C THR A 112 -20.68 -3.06 1.53
N THR A 113 -20.82 -4.30 1.03
CA THR A 113 -22.08 -4.82 0.51
C THR A 113 -23.14 -4.92 1.60
N ILE A 114 -22.75 -5.38 2.80
CA ILE A 114 -23.64 -5.50 3.96
C ILE A 114 -24.14 -4.11 4.39
N VAL A 115 -23.23 -3.14 4.55
CA VAL A 115 -23.58 -1.76 4.92
C VAL A 115 -24.55 -1.15 3.91
N LYS A 116 -24.30 -1.33 2.61
CA LYS A 116 -25.19 -0.84 1.56
C LYS A 116 -26.60 -1.43 1.68
N ARG A 117 -26.72 -2.75 1.85
CA ARG A 117 -28.02 -3.42 2.00
C ARG A 117 -28.78 -2.99 3.25
N SER A 118 -28.10 -2.85 4.39
CA SER A 118 -28.72 -2.36 5.63
C SER A 118 -29.30 -0.95 5.45
N SER A 119 -28.57 -0.05 4.78
CA SER A 119 -29.06 1.30 4.48
C SER A 119 -30.28 1.33 3.53
N GLU A 120 -30.34 0.40 2.57
CA GLU A 120 -31.47 0.29 1.62
C GLU A 120 -32.72 -0.33 2.26
N GLN A 121 -32.54 -1.19 3.27
CA GLN A 121 -33.63 -1.91 3.95
C GLN A 121 -34.14 -1.20 5.22
N GLY A 122 -33.54 -0.07 5.61
CA GLY A 122 -33.97 0.71 6.78
C GLY A 122 -33.74 -0.01 8.12
N VAL A 123 -32.79 -0.95 8.16
CA VAL A 123 -32.37 -1.63 9.39
C VAL A 123 -31.16 -0.87 9.92
N GLU A 124 -31.40 0.11 10.79
CA GLU A 124 -30.38 0.79 11.61
C GLU A 124 -29.87 -0.12 12.73
#